data_AF-A0A920Q7Y4-F1
#
_entry.id   AF-A0A920Q7Y4-F1
#
_cell.length_a   1.000
_cell.length_b   1.000
_cell.length_c   1.000
_cell.angle_alpha   90.00
_cell.angle_beta   90.00
_cell.angle_gamma   90.00
#
_symmetry.space_group_name_H-M   'P 1'
#
loop_
_entity.id
_entity.type
_entity.pdbx_description
1 polymer ?
#
loop_
_entity_poly.entity_id
_entity_poly.type
_entity_poly.pdbx_seq_one_letter_code
_entity_poly.pdbx_strand_id
1 'polypeptide(L)' 'MAGFRRGISREWSCFSVTEGLVTLLNEPEPVKTIQKDGKWTVEELVRVFPVTMGIELVNPAPSQVPRE' A
#
# COMPACT_ATOMS: atom_id res chain seq x y z
N MET A 1 3.03 -24.60 26.70
CA MET A 1 4.26 -23.83 26.41
C MET A 1 4.68 -24.15 24.98
N ALA A 2 4.19 -23.43 23.98
CA ALA A 2 4.54 -23.66 22.58
C ALA A 2 5.52 -22.58 22.13
N GLY A 3 6.74 -22.99 21.80
CA GLY A 3 7.80 -22.11 21.30
C GLY A 3 7.51 -21.70 19.86
N PHE A 4 7.16 -20.44 19.65
CA PHE A 4 7.09 -19.84 18.33
C PHE A 4 8.50 -19.39 17.92
N ARG A 5 9.21 -20.22 17.15
CA ARG A 5 10.38 -19.77 16.39
C ARG A 5 10.05 -19.89 14.91
N ARG A 6 9.43 -18.87 14.33
CA ARG A 6 9.51 -18.67 12.87
C ARG A 6 10.88 -18.09 12.58
N GLY A 7 11.70 -18.87 11.86
CA GLY A 7 12.94 -18.40 11.30
C GLY A 7 12.69 -17.15 10.48
N ILE A 8 13.54 -16.15 10.65
CA ILE A 8 13.48 -14.91 9.89
C ILE A 8 13.82 -15.29 8.45
N SER A 9 12.77 -15.46 7.63
CA SER A 9 12.86 -15.51 6.17
C SER A 9 13.61 -14.27 5.69
N ARG A 10 14.18 -14.30 4.49
CA ARG A 10 14.90 -13.15 3.87
C ARG A 10 13.93 -12.03 3.45
N GLU A 11 13.05 -11.64 4.35
CA GLU A 11 11.91 -10.77 4.15
C GLU A 11 12.02 -9.60 5.14
N TRP A 12 11.81 -8.40 4.63
CA TRP A 12 11.87 -7.18 5.41
C TRP A 12 10.75 -7.18 6.46
N SER A 13 11.10 -7.00 7.74
CA SER A 13 10.10 -6.87 8.81
C SER A 13 9.68 -5.41 8.95
N CYS A 14 8.38 -5.15 8.96
CA CYS A 14 7.82 -3.83 9.23
C CYS A 14 7.47 -3.72 10.73
N PHE A 15 7.81 -2.59 11.34
CA PHE A 15 7.45 -2.31 12.74
C PHE A 15 6.61 -1.03 12.80
N SER A 16 5.51 -1.08 13.55
CA SER A 16 4.74 0.11 13.88
C SER A 16 5.28 0.71 15.18
N VAL A 17 5.55 2.03 15.15
CA VAL A 17 6.00 2.79 16.32
C VAL A 17 5.04 3.94 16.56
N THR A 18 4.42 3.99 17.75
CA THR A 18 3.52 5.07 18.16
C THR A 18 3.53 5.19 19.68
N GLU A 19 3.66 6.41 20.19
CA GLU A 19 3.57 6.73 21.64
C GLU A 19 4.44 5.83 22.55
N GLY A 20 5.64 5.45 22.09
CA GLY A 20 6.57 4.62 22.86
C GLY A 20 6.32 3.11 22.75
N LEU A 21 5.31 2.68 22.01
CA LEU A 21 5.05 1.28 21.70
C LEU A 21 5.72 0.88 20.39
N VAL A 22 6.42 -0.26 20.40
CA VAL A 22 7.03 -0.88 19.22
C VAL A 22 6.41 -2.24 19.03
N THR A 23 5.77 -2.47 17.88
CA THR A 23 5.14 -3.76 17.54
C THR A 23 5.60 -4.26 16.19
N LEU A 24 5.83 -5.57 16.09
CA LEU A 24 6.01 -6.23 14.80
C LEU A 24 4.67 -6.18 14.08
N LEU A 25 4.63 -5.53 12.92
CA LEU A 25 3.42 -5.52 12.11
C LEU A 25 3.20 -6.92 11.56
N ASN A 26 2.01 -7.46 11.73
CA ASN A 26 1.62 -8.66 10.98
C ASN A 26 1.65 -8.35 9.48
N GLU A 27 1.75 -9.39 8.64
CA GLU A 27 1.60 -9.22 7.19
C GLU A 27 0.31 -8.45 6.90
N PRO A 28 0.38 -7.33 6.14
CA PRO A 28 -0.79 -6.53 5.85
C PRO A 28 -1.73 -7.32 4.94
N GLU A 29 -2.96 -7.53 5.38
CA GLU A 29 -4.03 -8.10 4.57
C GLU A 29 -4.41 -7.10 3.44
N PRO A 30 -4.52 -7.55 2.18
CA PRO A 30 -4.94 -6.70 1.08
C PRO A 30 -6.42 -6.32 1.22
N VAL A 31 -6.72 -5.03 1.39
CA VAL A 31 -8.10 -4.53 1.53
C VAL A 31 -8.61 -3.88 0.24
N LYS A 32 -7.87 -2.91 -0.30
CA LYS A 32 -8.16 -2.19 -1.54
C LYS A 32 -6.90 -2.20 -2.41
N THR A 33 -6.65 -3.33 -3.04
CA THR A 33 -5.37 -3.58 -3.74
C THR A 33 -5.64 -3.95 -5.20
N ILE A 34 -4.96 -3.27 -6.12
CA ILE A 34 -4.87 -3.69 -7.53
C ILE A 34 -3.63 -4.58 -7.72
N GLN A 35 -3.81 -5.73 -8.36
CA GLN A 35 -2.75 -6.72 -8.57
C GLN A 35 -2.68 -7.11 -10.05
N LYS A 36 -1.46 -7.43 -10.51
CA LYS A 36 -1.19 -7.92 -11.87
C LYS A 36 0.06 -8.80 -11.84
N ASP A 37 0.08 -9.81 -12.68
CA ASP A 37 1.29 -10.56 -12.97
C ASP A 37 2.26 -9.71 -13.81
N GLY A 38 3.42 -9.41 -13.21
CA GLY A 38 4.46 -8.61 -13.85
C GLY A 38 4.32 -7.11 -13.61
N LYS A 39 4.97 -6.32 -14.47
CA LYS A 39 5.04 -4.86 -14.30
C LYS A 39 3.80 -4.17 -14.87
N TRP A 40 3.32 -3.18 -14.14
CA TRP A 40 2.34 -2.23 -14.62
C TRP A 40 2.97 -1.27 -15.64
N THR A 41 2.24 -0.95 -16.71
CA THR A 41 2.54 0.23 -17.53
C THR A 41 1.75 1.43 -17.04
N VAL A 42 2.17 2.63 -17.42
CA VAL A 42 1.49 3.87 -17.05
C VAL A 42 0.08 3.89 -17.64
N GLU A 43 -0.09 3.47 -18.90
CA GLU A 43 -1.36 3.45 -19.62
C GLU A 43 -2.39 2.51 -18.96
N GLU A 44 -1.92 1.36 -18.46
CA GLU A 44 -2.77 0.44 -17.71
C GLU A 44 -3.25 1.08 -16.40
N LEU A 45 -2.33 1.69 -15.65
CA LEU A 45 -2.67 2.34 -14.38
C LEU A 45 -3.63 3.50 -14.58
N VAL A 46 -3.45 4.33 -15.62
CA VAL A 46 -4.37 5.42 -15.96
C VAL A 46 -5.80 4.93 -16.19
N ARG A 47 -5.97 3.68 -16.66
CA ARG A 47 -7.29 3.08 -16.87
C ARG A 47 -7.85 2.41 -15.62
N VAL A 48 -7.01 1.68 -14.88
CA VAL A 48 -7.45 0.83 -13.76
C VAL A 48 -7.55 1.60 -12.45
N PHE A 49 -6.58 2.47 -12.14
CA PHE A 49 -6.52 3.15 -10.85
C PHE A 49 -7.74 4.04 -10.57
N PRO A 50 -8.20 4.93 -11.48
CA PRO A 50 -9.28 5.86 -11.18
C PRO A 50 -10.60 5.18 -10.82
N VAL A 51 -10.89 4.03 -11.44
CA VAL A 51 -12.15 3.28 -11.26
C VAL A 51 -12.07 2.20 -10.17
N THR A 52 -10.92 2.06 -9.49
CA THR A 52 -10.73 1.11 -8.40
C THR A 52 -10.41 1.84 -7.11
N MET A 53 -9.13 2.12 -6.86
CA MET A 53 -8.68 2.77 -5.63
C MET A 53 -8.88 4.29 -5.68
N GLY A 54 -8.91 4.89 -6.87
CA GLY A 54 -8.97 6.34 -7.06
C GLY A 54 -10.32 6.99 -6.73
N ILE A 55 -11.40 6.22 -6.63
CA ILE A 55 -12.78 6.74 -6.48
C ILE A 55 -12.93 7.59 -5.21
N GLU A 56 -12.35 7.14 -4.10
CA GLU A 56 -12.47 7.81 -2.80
C GLU A 56 -11.30 8.75 -2.51
N LEU A 57 -10.35 8.88 -3.44
CA LEU A 57 -9.15 9.69 -3.25
C LEU A 57 -9.36 11.09 -3.81
N VAL A 58 -9.31 12.07 -2.92
CA VAL A 58 -9.19 13.47 -3.31
C VAL A 58 -7.74 13.71 -3.71
N ASN A 59 -7.52 14.23 -4.92
CA ASN A 59 -6.20 14.64 -5.35
C ASN A 59 -5.68 15.76 -4.40
N PRO A 60 -4.60 15.54 -3.63
CA PRO A 60 -4.09 16.54 -2.70
C PRO A 60 -3.38 17.70 -3.40
N ALA A 61 -3.07 17.58 -4.69
CA ALA A 61 -2.51 18.68 -5.47
C ALA A 61 -3.53 19.84 -5.53
N PRO A 62 -3.08 21.10 -5.36
CA PRO A 62 -3.95 22.26 -5.55
C PRO A 62 -4.64 22.20 -6.91
N SER A 63 -5.90 22.62 -6.98
CA SER A 63 -6.62 22.74 -8.26
C SER A 63 -5.83 23.66 -9.19
N GLN A 64 -5.28 23.10 -10.26
CA GLN A 64 -4.66 23.93 -11.29
C GLN A 64 -5.80 24.59 -12.07
N VAL A 65 -6.05 25.88 -11.80
CA VAL A 65 -6.90 26.70 -12.66
C VAL A 65 -6.32 26.61 -14.08
N PRO A 66 -7.10 26.18 -15.09
CA PRO A 66 -6.61 26.16 -16.47
C PRO A 66 -6.12 27.56 -16.83
N ARG A 67 -4.90 27.65 -17.37
CA ARG A 67 -4.46 28.90 -18.02
C ARG A 67 -5.10 28.91 -19.40
N GLU A 68 -5.80 30.00 -19.72
CA GLU A 68 -6.34 30.29 -21.06
C GLU A 68 -5.23 30.37 -22.12
#